data_AF-X1NGI1-F1
#
_entry.id   AF-X1NGI1-F1
#
_cell.length_a   1.000
_cell.length_b   1.000
_cell.length_c   1.000
_cell.angle_alpha   90.00
_cell.angle_beta   90.00
_cell.angle_gamma   90.00
#
_symmetry.space_group_name_H-M   'P 1'
#
loop_
_entity.id
_entity.type
_entity.pdbx_description
1 polymer ?
#
loop_
_entity_poly.entity_id
_entity_poly.type
_entity_poly.pdbx_seq_one_letter_code
_entity_poly.pdbx_strand_id
1 'polypeptide(L)'
;SQVRLDGAINIENLRKQYPEPSLQRLLARFSGGTRYSATVLVRQHQPEVTVESSLAGLGVDLPVPLRKGVQDSLPMRFDLLPLASSDPLIEREEMRVSLGSNVASRYVRERVAAKGNEWRVTSGGIGWNQPAPTPASGLKLALATDSLDADAWLALKKDLAGKDAAAAGNGAAAGNRLGNSDVTQYLEPDSVSARVGELNLMGKKLNKLILEAAHRRNAWQINLESQQAAGTVTWDEPGSARGAGKVTARLSSLVIPKSSPTADAAQPASAD
;
A
#
# COMPACT_ATOMS: atom_id res chain seq x y z
N SER A 1 10.75 -25.37 -20.45
CA SER A 1 10.41 -26.46 -19.52
C SER A 1 9.39 -25.95 -18.52
N GLN A 2 8.49 -26.81 -18.02
CA GLN A 2 7.48 -26.44 -17.02
C GLN A 2 7.72 -27.23 -15.73
N VAL A 3 7.65 -26.55 -14.60
CA VAL A 3 7.73 -27.15 -13.26
C VAL A 3 6.54 -26.64 -12.45
N ARG A 4 5.89 -27.55 -11.72
CA ARG A 4 4.85 -27.20 -10.75
C ARG A 4 5.33 -27.55 -9.34
N LEU A 5 5.07 -26.67 -8.39
CA LEU A 5 5.44 -26.82 -6.99
C LEU A 5 4.22 -26.49 -6.12
N ASP A 6 3.95 -27.30 -5.11
CA ASP A 6 2.96 -27.02 -4.09
C ASP A 6 3.67 -26.78 -2.77
N GLY A 7 3.23 -25.76 -2.03
CA GLY A 7 3.88 -25.33 -0.81
C GLY A 7 2.91 -24.76 0.22
N ALA A 8 3.46 -24.44 1.40
CA ALA A 8 2.74 -23.74 2.45
C ALA A 8 3.63 -22.66 3.05
N ILE A 9 3.01 -21.55 3.41
CA ILE A 9 3.63 -20.46 4.16
C ILE A 9 2.98 -20.44 5.54
N ASN A 10 3.82 -20.34 6.57
CA ASN A 10 3.40 -20.20 7.95
C ASN A 10 4.07 -18.95 8.55
N ILE A 11 3.28 -18.11 9.21
CA ILE A 11 3.76 -16.81 9.72
C ILE A 11 4.78 -17.00 10.85
N GLU A 12 4.61 -18.01 11.71
CA GLU A 12 5.57 -18.29 12.78
C GLU A 12 6.95 -18.66 12.23
N ASN A 13 7.01 -19.37 11.10
CA ASN A 13 8.26 -19.67 10.41
C ASN A 13 8.87 -18.42 9.76
N LEU A 14 8.06 -17.56 9.12
CA LEU A 14 8.55 -16.29 8.56
C LEU A 14 9.13 -15.38 9.65
N ARG A 15 8.50 -15.31 10.83
CA ARG A 15 9.03 -14.54 11.95
C ARG A 15 10.39 -15.07 12.42
N LYS A 16 10.63 -16.38 12.36
CA LYS A 16 11.96 -16.92 12.70
C LYS A 16 13.02 -16.59 11.64
N GLN A 17 12.62 -16.58 10.36
CA GLN A 17 13.53 -16.35 9.24
C GLN A 17 13.92 -14.87 9.09
N TYR A 18 13.03 -13.95 9.47
CA TYR A 18 13.22 -12.51 9.25
C TYR A 18 13.21 -11.72 10.57
N PRO A 19 14.32 -11.70 11.33
CA PRO A 19 14.37 -11.08 12.66
C PRO A 19 14.30 -9.54 12.67
N GLU A 20 14.29 -8.90 11.50
CA GLU A 20 14.27 -7.43 11.35
C GLU A 20 13.09 -6.78 12.11
N PRO A 21 13.32 -5.80 13.02
CA PRO A 21 12.27 -5.27 13.90
C PRO A 21 11.06 -4.66 13.18
N SER A 22 11.26 -4.00 12.04
CA SER A 22 10.17 -3.44 11.22
C SER A 22 9.32 -4.55 10.60
N LEU A 23 9.98 -5.58 10.09
CA LEU A 23 9.32 -6.74 9.49
C LEU A 23 8.63 -7.62 10.55
N GLN A 24 9.20 -7.77 11.74
CA GLN A 24 8.56 -8.44 12.88
C GLN A 24 7.22 -7.79 13.23
N ARG A 25 7.17 -6.45 13.29
CA ARG A 25 5.95 -5.70 13.60
C ARG A 25 4.90 -5.81 12.50
N LEU A 26 5.32 -5.89 11.24
CA LEU A 26 4.43 -6.20 10.14
C LEU A 26 3.90 -7.64 10.24
N LEU A 27 4.79 -8.63 10.42
CA LEU A 27 4.44 -10.04 10.56
C LEU A 27 3.57 -10.31 11.80
N ALA A 28 3.63 -9.46 12.84
CA ALA A 28 2.74 -9.51 13.99
C ALA A 28 1.26 -9.27 13.62
N ARG A 29 0.98 -8.58 12.49
CA ARG A 29 -0.36 -8.35 11.95
C ARG A 29 -0.92 -9.52 11.15
N PHE A 30 -0.13 -10.57 10.95
CA PHE A 30 -0.54 -11.79 10.27
C PHE A 30 -0.55 -12.96 11.25
N SER A 31 -1.41 -13.95 11.05
CA SER A 31 -1.47 -15.15 11.88
C SER A 31 -1.82 -16.39 11.07
N GLY A 32 -1.35 -17.56 11.52
CA GLY A 32 -1.62 -18.83 10.87
C GLY A 32 -0.78 -19.04 9.61
N GLY A 33 -1.39 -19.60 8.57
CA GLY A 33 -0.67 -19.99 7.36
C GLY A 33 -1.60 -20.36 6.21
N THR A 34 -1.05 -20.37 5.01
CA THR A 34 -1.80 -20.66 3.78
C THR A 34 -0.99 -21.58 2.86
N ARG A 35 -1.69 -22.38 2.05
CA ARG A 35 -1.10 -23.17 0.98
C ARG A 35 -1.07 -22.38 -0.32
N TYR A 36 -0.08 -22.65 -1.16
CA TYR A 36 0.03 -22.08 -2.49
C TYR A 36 0.47 -23.14 -3.51
N SER A 37 0.10 -22.93 -4.77
CA SER A 37 0.59 -23.68 -5.92
C SER A 37 1.35 -22.71 -6.82
N ALA A 38 2.56 -23.04 -7.21
CA ALA A 38 3.41 -22.27 -8.11
C ALA A 38 3.70 -23.07 -9.39
N THR A 39 3.61 -22.42 -10.53
CA THR A 39 4.01 -22.97 -11.83
C THR A 39 5.09 -22.06 -12.41
N VAL A 40 6.22 -22.65 -12.77
CA VAL A 40 7.33 -21.96 -13.44
C VAL A 40 7.45 -22.54 -14.84
N LEU A 41 7.35 -21.69 -15.85
CA LEU A 41 7.52 -22.03 -17.25
C LEU A 41 8.69 -21.22 -17.82
N VAL A 42 9.74 -21.90 -18.25
CA VAL A 42 10.89 -21.24 -18.87
C VAL A 42 10.75 -21.28 -20.38
N ARG A 43 10.68 -20.10 -21.00
CA ARG A 43 10.68 -19.90 -22.46
C ARG A 43 11.82 -18.97 -22.84
N GLN A 44 12.66 -19.36 -23.79
CA GLN A 44 13.74 -18.50 -24.31
C GLN A 44 14.65 -17.90 -23.21
N HIS A 45 15.00 -18.69 -22.19
CA HIS A 45 15.78 -18.27 -21.00
C HIS A 45 15.09 -17.23 -20.09
N GLN A 46 13.82 -16.93 -20.31
CA GLN A 46 13.04 -16.05 -19.46
C GLN A 46 11.99 -16.86 -18.67
N PRO A 47 11.93 -16.72 -17.34
CA PRO A 47 10.96 -17.43 -16.52
C PRO A 47 9.61 -16.72 -16.52
N GLU A 48 8.55 -17.48 -16.82
CA GLU A 48 7.16 -17.14 -16.49
C GLU A 48 6.81 -17.83 -15.18
N VAL A 49 6.28 -17.09 -14.20
CA VAL A 49 5.90 -17.64 -12.89
C VAL A 49 4.45 -17.30 -12.59
N THR A 50 3.64 -18.29 -12.27
CA THR A 50 2.29 -18.09 -11.72
C THR A 50 2.21 -18.71 -10.35
N VAL A 51 1.77 -17.96 -9.34
CA VAL A 51 1.54 -18.44 -7.98
C VAL A 51 0.10 -18.16 -7.61
N GLU A 52 -0.61 -19.16 -7.10
CA GLU A 52 -2.01 -19.05 -6.67
C GLU A 52 -2.18 -19.55 -5.25
N SER A 53 -3.02 -18.87 -4.46
CA SER A 53 -3.37 -19.26 -3.09
C SER A 53 -4.77 -18.79 -2.75
N SER A 54 -5.56 -19.57 -2.02
CA SER A 54 -6.84 -19.09 -1.48
C SER A 54 -6.69 -18.14 -0.29
N LEU A 55 -5.46 -18.03 0.27
CA LEU A 55 -5.17 -17.39 1.56
C LEU A 55 -6.05 -17.90 2.73
N ALA A 56 -6.69 -19.06 2.56
CA ALA A 56 -7.47 -19.71 3.62
C ALA A 56 -6.52 -20.16 4.74
N GLY A 57 -6.88 -19.87 6.00
CA GLY A 57 -6.02 -20.12 7.16
C GLY A 57 -5.06 -18.97 7.52
N LEU A 58 -4.98 -17.91 6.70
CA LEU A 58 -4.20 -16.71 7.00
C LEU A 58 -5.10 -15.62 7.61
N GLY A 59 -4.84 -15.22 8.86
CA GLY A 59 -5.45 -14.04 9.47
C GLY A 59 -4.70 -12.77 9.11
N VAL A 60 -5.43 -11.67 8.87
CA VAL A 60 -4.87 -10.34 8.59
C VAL A 60 -5.53 -9.32 9.49
N ASP A 61 -4.78 -8.82 10.47
CA ASP A 61 -5.17 -7.75 11.37
C ASP A 61 -4.68 -6.39 10.85
N LEU A 62 -5.31 -5.94 9.76
CA LEU A 62 -5.15 -4.58 9.24
C LEU A 62 -6.43 -3.77 9.46
N PRO A 63 -6.36 -2.43 9.40
CA PRO A 63 -7.56 -1.60 9.37
C PRO A 63 -8.51 -1.99 8.24
N VAL A 64 -9.79 -1.74 8.44
CA VAL A 64 -10.80 -1.86 7.39
C VAL A 64 -10.39 -0.93 6.23
N PRO A 65 -10.55 -1.35 4.95
CA PRO A 65 -11.16 -2.61 4.50
C PRO A 65 -10.25 -3.84 4.27
N LEU A 66 -8.99 -3.87 4.72
CA LEU A 66 -8.10 -5.05 4.51
C LEU A 66 -8.15 -6.11 5.62
N ARG A 67 -8.95 -5.92 6.66
CA ARG A 67 -9.09 -6.91 7.72
C ARG A 67 -9.65 -8.22 7.15
N LYS A 68 -9.04 -9.35 7.50
CA LYS A 68 -9.45 -10.68 7.05
C LYS A 68 -9.38 -11.67 8.21
N GLY A 69 -10.44 -12.45 8.44
CA GLY A 69 -10.43 -13.56 9.38
C GLY A 69 -9.66 -14.77 8.85
N VAL A 70 -9.24 -15.64 9.77
CA VAL A 70 -8.55 -16.91 9.42
C VAL A 70 -9.45 -17.85 8.60
N GLN A 71 -10.76 -17.81 8.87
CA GLN A 71 -11.77 -18.64 8.19
C GLN A 71 -12.17 -18.09 6.81
N ASP A 72 -11.89 -16.81 6.53
CA ASP A 72 -12.23 -16.20 5.26
C ASP A 72 -11.26 -16.65 4.17
N SER A 73 -11.76 -16.81 2.94
CA SER A 73 -10.93 -17.05 1.76
C SER A 73 -10.76 -15.74 1.00
N LEU A 74 -9.52 -15.42 0.63
CA LEU A 74 -9.19 -14.25 -0.18
C LEU A 74 -8.24 -14.70 -1.29
N PRO A 75 -8.77 -15.17 -2.44
CA PRO A 75 -7.96 -15.70 -3.52
C PRO A 75 -6.89 -14.70 -3.96
N MET A 76 -5.65 -15.14 -3.98
CA MET A 76 -4.49 -14.39 -4.43
C MET A 76 -3.89 -15.10 -5.63
N ARG A 77 -3.57 -14.32 -6.65
CA ARG A 77 -2.79 -14.77 -7.79
C ARG A 77 -1.69 -13.77 -8.10
N PHE A 78 -0.49 -14.28 -8.27
CA PHE A 78 0.68 -13.55 -8.72
C PHE A 78 1.14 -14.12 -10.06
N ASP A 79 1.39 -13.25 -11.03
CA ASP A 79 2.00 -13.61 -12.31
C ASP A 79 3.27 -12.77 -12.52
N LEU A 80 4.35 -13.41 -12.93
CA LEU A 80 5.57 -12.81 -13.44
C LEU A 80 5.71 -13.21 -14.90
N LEU A 81 5.71 -12.23 -15.80
CA LEU A 81 5.71 -12.45 -17.24
C LEU A 81 6.84 -11.67 -17.89
N PRO A 82 7.62 -12.29 -18.79
CA PRO A 82 8.58 -11.56 -19.58
C PRO A 82 7.91 -10.53 -20.48
N LEU A 83 8.57 -9.40 -20.69
CA LEU A 83 8.15 -8.36 -21.64
C LEU A 83 9.21 -8.18 -22.70
N ALA A 84 8.77 -7.94 -23.94
CA ALA A 84 9.67 -7.61 -25.03
C ALA A 84 10.43 -6.30 -24.72
N SER A 85 11.74 -6.34 -24.95
CA SER A 85 12.63 -5.19 -24.89
C SER A 85 13.12 -4.86 -26.29
N SER A 86 13.24 -3.56 -26.59
CA SER A 86 13.87 -3.08 -27.83
C SER A 86 15.38 -3.15 -27.78
N ASP A 87 15.97 -3.19 -26.58
CA ASP A 87 17.41 -3.32 -26.35
C ASP A 87 17.70 -4.73 -25.81
N PRO A 88 18.50 -5.55 -26.51
CA PRO A 88 18.85 -6.91 -26.08
C PRO A 88 19.68 -6.96 -24.80
N LEU A 89 20.25 -5.83 -24.35
CA LEU A 89 20.96 -5.73 -23.08
C LEU A 89 20.02 -5.45 -21.89
N ILE A 90 18.76 -5.12 -22.16
CA ILE A 90 17.75 -4.80 -21.15
C ILE A 90 16.73 -5.93 -21.10
N GLU A 91 16.61 -6.57 -19.94
CA GLU A 91 15.51 -7.46 -19.65
C GLU A 91 14.36 -6.67 -19.05
N ARG A 92 13.15 -6.95 -19.49
CA ARG A 92 11.92 -6.35 -18.98
C ARG A 92 10.96 -7.44 -18.58
N GLU A 93 10.27 -7.22 -17.49
CA GLU A 93 9.22 -8.13 -17.04
C GLU A 93 8.10 -7.39 -16.34
N GLU A 94 6.98 -8.08 -16.25
CA GLU A 94 5.74 -7.62 -15.66
C GLU A 94 5.36 -8.50 -14.50
N MET A 95 5.07 -7.85 -13.37
CA MET A 95 4.48 -8.47 -12.21
C MET A 95 3.02 -8.07 -12.13
N ARG A 96 2.12 -9.03 -11.98
CA ARG A 96 0.71 -8.78 -11.65
C ARG A 96 0.39 -9.47 -10.34
N VAL A 97 -0.31 -8.77 -9.46
CA VAL A 97 -0.89 -9.37 -8.25
C VAL A 97 -2.39 -9.09 -8.29
N SER A 98 -3.19 -10.08 -7.98
CA SER A 98 -4.62 -9.93 -7.70
C SER A 98 -4.93 -10.54 -6.35
N LEU A 99 -5.78 -9.87 -5.60
CA LEU A 99 -6.18 -10.27 -4.26
C LEU A 99 -7.70 -10.02 -4.11
N GLY A 100 -8.45 -11.11 -4.14
CA GLY A 100 -9.90 -11.10 -4.27
C GLY A 100 -10.36 -10.36 -5.53
N SER A 101 -11.57 -9.81 -5.47
CA SER A 101 -12.12 -8.91 -6.50
C SER A 101 -11.67 -7.45 -6.33
N ASN A 102 -11.04 -7.15 -5.19
CA ASN A 102 -10.96 -5.78 -4.69
C ASN A 102 -9.58 -5.17 -4.85
N VAL A 103 -8.51 -5.96 -4.92
CA VAL A 103 -7.15 -5.41 -5.03
C VAL A 103 -6.44 -6.02 -6.22
N ALA A 104 -5.87 -5.16 -7.06
CA ALA A 104 -5.02 -5.56 -8.16
C ALA A 104 -3.79 -4.65 -8.22
N SER A 105 -2.63 -5.19 -8.56
CA SER A 105 -1.46 -4.40 -8.86
C SER A 105 -0.73 -4.92 -10.08
N ARG A 106 -0.01 -4.02 -10.74
CA ARG A 106 0.80 -4.29 -11.92
C ARG A 106 2.08 -3.49 -11.82
N TYR A 107 3.23 -4.11 -12.06
CA TYR A 107 4.52 -3.44 -12.11
C TYR A 107 5.28 -3.89 -13.34
N VAL A 108 5.91 -2.95 -14.03
CA VAL A 108 6.86 -3.20 -15.09
C VAL A 108 8.23 -2.81 -14.58
N ARG A 109 9.15 -3.77 -14.57
CA ARG A 109 10.52 -3.56 -14.12
C ARG A 109 11.52 -3.98 -15.19
N GLU A 110 12.69 -3.37 -15.15
CA GLU A 110 13.78 -3.64 -16.08
C GLU A 110 15.11 -3.80 -15.36
N ARG A 111 16.02 -4.56 -15.97
CA ARG A 111 17.41 -4.68 -15.50
C ARG A 111 18.36 -4.79 -16.68
N VAL A 112 19.63 -4.44 -16.43
CA VAL A 112 20.69 -4.64 -17.43
C VAL A 112 21.24 -6.05 -17.26
N ALA A 113 21.02 -6.91 -18.27
CA ALA A 113 21.34 -8.34 -18.22
C ALA A 113 22.81 -8.62 -17.86
N ALA A 114 23.73 -7.74 -18.30
CA ALA A 114 25.16 -7.89 -18.08
C ALA A 114 25.70 -7.29 -16.76
N LYS A 115 24.93 -6.42 -16.07
CA LYS A 115 25.43 -5.61 -14.94
C LYS A 115 24.88 -6.00 -13.56
N GLY A 116 23.92 -6.91 -13.44
CA GLY A 116 23.56 -7.47 -12.13
C GLY A 116 22.11 -7.93 -11.97
N ASN A 117 21.77 -8.25 -10.72
CA ASN A 117 20.46 -8.76 -10.29
C ASN A 117 19.47 -7.67 -9.86
N GLU A 118 19.81 -6.40 -10.01
CA GLU A 118 19.00 -5.29 -9.53
C GLU A 118 17.92 -4.92 -10.55
N TRP A 119 16.66 -5.12 -10.16
CA TRP A 119 15.52 -4.71 -10.94
C TRP A 119 15.08 -3.30 -10.57
N ARG A 120 14.87 -2.46 -11.59
CA ARG A 120 14.30 -1.12 -11.45
C ARG A 120 12.87 -1.10 -11.97
N VAL A 121 11.93 -0.70 -11.12
CA VAL A 121 10.54 -0.44 -11.51
C VAL A 121 10.48 0.81 -12.40
N THR A 122 9.90 0.66 -13.58
CA THR A 122 9.72 1.75 -14.56
C THR A 122 8.30 2.32 -14.51
N SER A 123 7.32 1.46 -14.28
CA SER A 123 5.91 1.81 -14.16
C SER A 123 5.24 0.85 -13.19
N GLY A 124 4.32 1.35 -12.38
CA GLY A 124 3.57 0.56 -11.43
C GLY A 124 2.18 1.13 -11.18
N GLY A 125 1.24 0.26 -10.85
CA GLY A 125 -0.11 0.61 -10.51
C GLY A 125 -0.69 -0.29 -9.45
N ILE A 126 -1.38 0.30 -8.47
CA ILE A 126 -2.14 -0.43 -7.45
C ILE A 126 -3.57 0.10 -7.50
N GLY A 127 -4.54 -0.80 -7.68
CA GLY A 127 -5.96 -0.52 -7.73
C GLY A 127 -6.69 -1.16 -6.54
N TRP A 128 -7.59 -0.40 -5.92
CA TRP A 128 -8.54 -0.88 -4.91
C TRP A 128 -9.98 -0.61 -5.35
N ASN A 129 -10.79 -1.67 -5.48
CA ASN A 129 -12.13 -1.76 -6.04
C ASN A 129 -12.21 -1.12 -7.43
N GLN A 130 -11.09 -1.15 -8.13
CA GLN A 130 -10.94 -0.73 -9.51
C GLN A 130 -9.69 -1.40 -10.10
N PRO A 131 -9.57 -1.46 -11.44
CA PRO A 131 -8.39 -2.00 -12.09
C PRO A 131 -7.10 -1.28 -11.67
N ALA A 132 -5.98 -2.01 -11.66
CA ALA A 132 -4.67 -1.41 -11.46
C ALA A 132 -4.39 -0.39 -12.58
N PRO A 133 -4.05 0.87 -12.25
CA PRO A 133 -3.72 1.86 -13.26
C PRO A 133 -2.43 1.47 -14.01
N THR A 134 -2.27 1.94 -15.25
CA THR A 134 -1.08 1.70 -16.06
C THR A 134 -0.42 3.02 -16.46
N PRO A 135 0.27 3.70 -15.52
CA PRO A 135 0.95 4.95 -15.84
C PRO A 135 2.10 4.72 -16.83
N ALA A 136 2.48 5.74 -17.60
CA ALA A 136 3.62 5.65 -18.51
C ALA A 136 4.95 5.47 -17.76
N SER A 137 5.04 6.03 -16.54
CA SER A 137 6.19 5.91 -15.65
C SER A 137 5.77 6.13 -14.20
N GLY A 138 6.58 5.63 -13.26
CA GLY A 138 6.33 5.80 -11.83
C GLY A 138 5.19 4.93 -11.31
N LEU A 139 4.83 5.12 -10.04
CA LEU A 139 3.86 4.31 -9.33
C LEU A 139 2.57 5.12 -9.06
N LYS A 140 1.43 4.60 -9.53
CA LYS A 140 0.10 5.19 -9.25
C LYS A 140 -0.73 4.30 -8.33
N LEU A 141 -1.26 4.87 -7.26
CA LEU A 141 -2.29 4.25 -6.44
C LEU A 141 -3.67 4.78 -6.83
N ALA A 142 -4.63 3.90 -7.03
CA ALA A 142 -6.02 4.25 -7.31
C ALA A 142 -6.93 3.50 -6.34
N LEU A 143 -7.67 4.21 -5.50
CA LEU A 143 -8.63 3.63 -4.57
C LEU A 143 -10.06 4.12 -4.79
N ALA A 144 -11.01 3.20 -4.69
CA ALA A 144 -12.44 3.47 -4.69
C ALA A 144 -13.07 2.68 -3.54
N THR A 145 -13.75 3.32 -2.60
CA THR A 145 -14.38 2.61 -1.47
C THR A 145 -15.53 3.41 -0.90
N ASP A 146 -16.51 2.72 -0.31
CA ASP A 146 -17.66 3.39 0.31
C ASP A 146 -17.27 4.06 1.62
N SER A 147 -16.38 3.46 2.39
CA SER A 147 -15.85 4.04 3.62
C SER A 147 -14.36 3.77 3.79
N LEU A 148 -13.67 4.72 4.43
CA LEU A 148 -12.26 4.60 4.81
C LEU A 148 -12.01 5.34 6.12
N ASP A 149 -11.37 4.67 7.08
CA ASP A 149 -10.94 5.30 8.31
C ASP A 149 -9.44 5.62 8.26
N ALA A 150 -9.08 6.84 7.83
CA ALA A 150 -7.68 7.24 7.73
C ALA A 150 -6.97 7.29 9.09
N ASP A 151 -7.70 7.51 10.18
CA ASP A 151 -7.11 7.56 11.52
C ASP A 151 -6.58 6.18 11.92
N ALA A 152 -7.32 5.11 11.60
CA ALA A 152 -6.89 3.73 11.83
C ALA A 152 -5.63 3.38 11.01
N TRP A 153 -5.54 3.83 9.76
CA TRP A 153 -4.36 3.64 8.90
C TRP A 153 -3.15 4.43 9.40
N LEU A 154 -3.35 5.66 9.87
CA LEU A 154 -2.28 6.48 10.46
C LEU A 154 -1.78 5.87 11.78
N ALA A 155 -2.66 5.29 12.59
CA ALA A 155 -2.29 4.56 13.80
C ALA A 155 -1.45 3.31 13.45
N LEU A 156 -1.89 2.51 12.47
CA LEU A 156 -1.12 1.37 11.98
C LEU A 156 0.27 1.80 11.51
N LYS A 157 0.38 2.89 10.73
CA LYS A 157 1.69 3.41 10.26
C LYS A 157 2.61 3.73 11.43
N LYS A 158 2.10 4.35 12.50
CA LYS A 158 2.88 4.67 13.71
C LYS A 158 3.33 3.39 14.44
N ASP A 159 2.46 2.40 14.57
CA ASP A 159 2.80 1.10 15.17
C ASP A 159 3.87 0.37 14.36
N LEU A 160 3.77 0.42 13.03
CA LEU A 160 4.73 -0.15 12.08
C LEU A 160 6.04 0.66 11.98
N ALA A 161 6.07 1.92 12.40
CA ALA A 161 7.31 2.72 12.52
C ALA A 161 8.03 2.46 13.85
N GLY A 162 7.28 2.30 14.95
CA GLY A 162 7.77 1.82 16.24
C GLY A 162 8.34 2.93 17.11
N LYS A 163 8.59 2.64 18.39
CA LYS A 163 9.04 3.64 19.37
C LYS A 163 10.46 4.17 19.11
N ASP A 164 11.31 3.43 18.40
CA ASP A 164 12.65 3.90 18.02
C ASP A 164 12.61 5.00 16.95
N ALA A 165 11.50 5.12 16.22
CA ALA A 165 11.22 6.29 15.38
C ALA A 165 10.74 7.50 16.21
N ALA A 166 10.30 7.32 17.46
CA ALA A 166 9.89 8.44 18.31
C ALA A 166 11.09 9.24 18.89
N ALA A 167 12.29 8.65 18.91
CA ALA A 167 13.54 9.39 19.14
C ALA A 167 14.00 10.18 17.89
N ALA A 168 13.45 9.87 16.71
CA ALA A 168 13.60 10.61 15.47
C ALA A 168 12.28 11.34 15.14
N GLY A 169 12.04 12.46 15.84
CA GLY A 169 10.79 13.23 15.82
C GLY A 169 10.03 13.26 14.49
N ASN A 170 8.71 13.06 14.60
CA ASN A 170 7.67 13.15 13.56
C ASN A 170 8.11 13.76 12.20
N GLY A 171 8.58 12.89 11.31
CA GLY A 171 8.98 13.28 9.95
C GLY A 171 9.14 12.12 8.96
N ALA A 172 8.62 10.92 9.27
CA ALA A 172 8.70 9.78 8.36
C ALA A 172 7.60 9.84 7.27
N ALA A 173 7.76 10.79 6.37
CA ALA A 173 7.27 10.72 5.00
C ALA A 173 8.42 10.42 4.02
N ALA A 174 9.39 9.64 4.49
CA ALA A 174 10.34 8.91 3.66
C ALA A 174 10.36 7.48 4.21
N GLY A 175 10.05 6.51 3.36
CA GLY A 175 10.13 5.06 3.53
C GLY A 175 10.29 4.52 4.95
N ASN A 176 9.21 3.92 5.46
CA ASN A 176 9.34 2.81 6.38
C ASN A 176 10.13 1.72 5.62
N ARG A 177 11.46 1.71 5.75
CA ARG A 177 12.34 0.74 5.10
C ARG A 177 12.08 -0.63 5.73
N LEU A 178 11.03 -1.30 5.25
CA LEU A 178 11.00 -2.74 5.16
C LEU A 178 12.24 -3.09 4.30
N GLY A 179 13.27 -3.68 4.91
CA GLY A 179 14.54 -4.16 4.32
C GLY A 179 14.89 -3.77 2.88
N ASN A 180 16.07 -3.16 2.70
CA ASN A 180 16.67 -2.73 1.43
C ASN A 180 15.89 -1.67 0.61
N SER A 181 16.65 -0.81 -0.07
CA SER A 181 16.17 0.13 -1.10
C SER A 181 15.34 -0.53 -2.21
N ASP A 182 15.43 -1.86 -2.35
CA ASP A 182 14.82 -2.61 -3.43
C ASP A 182 13.30 -2.75 -3.27
N VAL A 183 12.75 -2.69 -2.05
CA VAL A 183 11.32 -2.87 -1.80
C VAL A 183 10.55 -1.54 -1.85
N THR A 184 11.21 -0.42 -1.52
CA THR A 184 10.56 0.90 -1.45
C THR A 184 9.99 1.35 -2.79
N GLN A 185 10.65 1.02 -3.91
CA GLN A 185 10.16 1.30 -5.28
C GLN A 185 8.79 0.67 -5.62
N TYR A 186 8.34 -0.33 -4.86
CA TYR A 186 7.04 -0.96 -5.06
C TYR A 186 5.92 -0.37 -4.17
N LEU A 187 6.29 0.46 -3.19
CA LEU A 187 5.42 0.92 -2.11
C LEU A 187 5.26 2.44 -2.01
N GLU A 188 6.11 3.22 -2.68
CA GLU A 188 6.09 4.69 -2.66
C GLU A 188 5.45 5.24 -3.96
N PRO A 189 4.13 5.54 -3.97
CA PRO A 189 3.47 6.05 -5.16
C PRO A 189 3.89 7.49 -5.47
N ASP A 190 4.09 7.79 -6.75
CA ASP A 190 4.25 9.15 -7.29
C ASP A 190 2.91 9.86 -7.46
N SER A 191 1.80 9.12 -7.56
CA SER A 191 0.47 9.69 -7.66
C SER A 191 -0.58 8.82 -6.99
N VAL A 192 -1.61 9.46 -6.44
CA VAL A 192 -2.72 8.82 -5.75
C VAL A 192 -4.02 9.40 -6.27
N SER A 193 -4.95 8.54 -6.67
CA SER A 193 -6.34 8.90 -6.99
C SER A 193 -7.26 8.17 -6.03
N ALA A 194 -8.23 8.86 -5.44
CA ALA A 194 -9.08 8.33 -4.41
C ALA A 194 -10.53 8.80 -4.59
N ARG A 195 -11.46 7.85 -4.56
CA ARG A 195 -12.90 8.10 -4.45
C ARG A 195 -13.41 7.40 -3.20
N VAL A 196 -13.84 8.17 -2.21
CA VAL A 196 -14.29 7.65 -0.92
C VAL A 196 -15.68 8.18 -0.62
N GLY A 197 -16.63 7.28 -0.35
CA GLY A 197 -17.99 7.67 0.04
C GLY A 197 -18.02 8.43 1.36
N GLU A 198 -17.38 7.87 2.40
CA GLU A 198 -17.17 8.47 3.72
C GLU A 198 -15.72 8.27 4.17
N LEU A 199 -14.95 9.35 4.30
CA LEU A 199 -13.63 9.36 4.90
C LEU A 199 -13.72 9.86 6.34
N ASN A 200 -13.24 9.06 7.30
CA ASN A 200 -12.95 9.56 8.64
C ASN A 200 -11.49 10.01 8.74
N LEU A 201 -11.26 11.26 9.11
CA LEU A 201 -9.93 11.85 9.27
C LEU A 201 -9.93 12.84 10.43
N MET A 202 -9.04 12.63 11.40
CA MET A 202 -8.92 13.40 12.63
C MET A 202 -10.26 13.53 13.38
N GLY A 203 -11.04 12.45 13.42
CA GLY A 203 -12.40 12.42 13.99
C GLY A 203 -13.44 13.27 13.24
N LYS A 204 -13.14 13.68 12.01
CA LYS A 204 -14.07 14.41 11.13
C LYS A 204 -14.42 13.56 9.91
N LYS A 205 -15.69 13.63 9.53
CA LYS A 205 -16.22 12.93 8.36
C LYS A 205 -16.20 13.83 7.12
N LEU A 206 -15.58 13.35 6.05
CA LEU A 206 -15.67 13.93 4.72
C LEU A 206 -16.49 13.00 3.83
N ASN A 207 -17.57 13.52 3.28
CA ASN A 207 -18.50 12.77 2.43
C ASN A 207 -18.22 13.06 0.95
N LYS A 208 -18.34 12.01 0.13
CA LYS A 208 -18.15 12.05 -1.32
C LYS A 208 -16.79 12.66 -1.69
N LEU A 209 -15.74 12.17 -1.05
CA LEU A 209 -14.38 12.63 -1.32
C LEU A 209 -13.92 12.13 -2.68
N ILE A 210 -13.47 13.05 -3.52
CA ILE A 210 -12.64 12.81 -4.68
C ILE A 210 -11.31 13.50 -4.42
N LEU A 211 -10.22 12.76 -4.49
CA LEU A 211 -8.88 13.26 -4.24
C LEU A 211 -7.93 12.79 -5.34
N GLU A 212 -7.13 13.72 -5.84
CA GLU A 212 -6.05 13.47 -6.78
C GLU A 212 -4.78 14.12 -6.21
N ALA A 213 -3.78 13.30 -5.91
CA ALA A 213 -2.50 13.74 -5.40
C ALA A 213 -1.38 13.32 -6.36
N ALA A 214 -0.42 14.20 -6.60
CA ALA A 214 0.76 13.89 -7.39
C ALA A 214 1.99 14.51 -6.74
N HIS A 215 3.06 13.73 -6.65
CA HIS A 215 4.38 14.18 -6.28
C HIS A 215 5.04 14.85 -7.48
N ARG A 216 5.52 16.08 -7.27
CA ARG A 216 6.25 16.84 -8.28
C ARG A 216 7.50 17.42 -7.64
N ARG A 217 8.66 16.89 -8.04
CA ARG A 217 9.99 17.27 -7.54
C ARG A 217 10.16 16.97 -6.05
N ASN A 218 9.69 17.86 -5.18
CA ASN A 218 9.83 17.80 -3.73
C ASN A 218 8.58 18.37 -3.04
N ALA A 219 7.43 18.27 -3.72
CA ALA A 219 6.17 18.75 -3.22
C ALA A 219 5.03 17.86 -3.71
N TRP A 220 4.09 17.58 -2.83
CA TRP A 220 2.81 16.97 -3.18
C TRP A 220 1.81 18.04 -3.55
N GLN A 221 1.19 17.91 -4.71
CA GLN A 221 0.02 18.69 -5.07
C GLN A 221 -1.21 17.81 -4.97
N ILE A 222 -2.14 18.19 -4.10
CA ILE A 222 -3.36 17.46 -3.77
C ILE A 222 -4.53 18.33 -4.18
N ASN A 223 -5.36 17.85 -5.09
CA ASN A 223 -6.68 18.42 -5.34
C ASN A 223 -7.70 17.55 -4.63
N LEU A 224 -8.57 18.17 -3.84
CA LEU A 224 -9.63 17.48 -3.13
C LEU A 224 -10.96 18.17 -3.37
N GLU A 225 -12.00 17.36 -3.48
CA GLU A 225 -13.38 17.79 -3.55
C GLU A 225 -14.21 16.87 -2.67
N SER A 226 -15.04 17.46 -1.81
CA SER A 226 -15.96 16.75 -0.92
C SER A 226 -17.08 17.71 -0.54
N GLN A 227 -18.12 17.22 0.14
CA GLN A 227 -19.16 18.10 0.67
C GLN A 227 -18.64 19.10 1.72
N GLN A 228 -17.52 18.79 2.37
CA GLN A 228 -16.97 19.56 3.49
C GLN A 228 -15.78 20.43 3.09
N ALA A 229 -15.04 20.06 2.06
CA ALA A 229 -13.85 20.79 1.64
C ALA A 229 -13.63 20.63 0.14
N ALA A 230 -13.27 21.72 -0.51
CA ALA A 230 -12.87 21.72 -1.92
C ALA A 230 -11.70 22.68 -2.12
N GLY A 231 -10.71 22.25 -2.91
CA GLY A 231 -9.58 23.08 -3.31
C GLY A 231 -8.29 22.31 -3.54
N THR A 232 -7.19 23.06 -3.53
CA THR A 232 -5.85 22.52 -3.76
C THR A 232 -5.00 22.69 -2.51
N VAL A 233 -4.35 21.63 -2.08
CA VAL A 233 -3.37 21.61 -1.00
C VAL A 233 -2.01 21.28 -1.61
N THR A 234 -1.03 22.12 -1.38
CA THR A 234 0.37 21.84 -1.69
C THR A 234 1.10 21.53 -0.40
N TRP A 235 1.81 20.42 -0.36
CA TRP A 235 2.69 20.07 0.75
C TRP A 235 4.13 20.01 0.23
N ASP A 236 4.92 21.01 0.60
CA ASP A 236 6.34 21.06 0.31
C ASP A 236 7.08 20.15 1.30
N GLU A 237 7.76 19.14 0.77
CA GLU A 237 8.53 18.21 1.58
C GLU A 237 9.71 18.93 2.22
N PRO A 238 10.05 18.61 3.47
CA PRO A 238 11.14 19.27 4.16
C PRO A 238 12.47 18.97 3.43
N GLY A 239 13.24 20.01 3.13
CA GLY A 239 14.57 19.87 2.47
C GLY A 239 15.63 19.18 3.33
N SER A 240 15.31 18.80 4.57
CA SER A 240 16.13 17.99 5.46
C SER A 240 15.26 17.02 6.25
N ALA A 241 15.82 15.87 6.64
CA ALA A 241 15.13 14.81 7.39
C ALA A 241 14.63 15.20 8.80
N ARG A 242 14.74 16.49 9.20
CA ARG A 242 14.38 17.00 10.53
C ARG A 242 13.33 18.12 10.52
N GLY A 243 12.77 18.49 9.37
CA GLY A 243 11.77 19.56 9.27
C GLY A 243 10.34 19.04 9.14
N ALA A 244 9.35 19.74 9.71
CA ALA A 244 7.97 19.59 9.28
C ALA A 244 7.81 20.30 7.92
N GLY A 245 7.35 19.59 6.88
CA GLY A 245 7.12 20.18 5.55
C GLY A 245 6.09 21.32 5.60
N LYS A 246 6.15 22.24 4.64
CA LYS A 246 5.24 23.39 4.59
C LYS A 246 3.95 23.00 3.87
N VAL A 247 2.81 23.20 4.53
CA VAL A 247 1.49 22.97 3.91
C VAL A 247 0.88 24.31 3.51
N THR A 248 0.51 24.45 2.25
CA THR A 248 -0.22 25.60 1.70
C THR A 248 -1.54 25.13 1.12
N ALA A 249 -2.66 25.55 1.70
CA ALA A 249 -3.99 25.22 1.22
C ALA A 249 -4.65 26.43 0.56
N ARG A 250 -5.22 26.22 -0.63
CA ARG A 250 -6.09 27.15 -1.34
C ARG A 250 -7.45 26.48 -1.49
N LEU A 251 -8.32 26.78 -0.54
CA LEU A 251 -9.65 26.17 -0.46
C LEU A 251 -10.69 27.12 -1.04
N SER A 252 -11.53 26.61 -1.93
CA SER A 252 -12.71 27.32 -2.44
C SER A 252 -13.92 27.15 -1.52
N SER A 253 -13.96 26.04 -0.76
CA SER A 253 -14.98 25.77 0.24
C SER A 253 -14.36 25.02 1.43
N LEU A 254 -14.74 25.41 2.64
CA LEU A 254 -14.41 24.69 3.87
C LEU A 254 -15.56 24.81 4.87
N VAL A 255 -16.20 23.68 5.14
CA VAL A 255 -17.24 23.48 6.16
C VAL A 255 -16.69 22.46 7.14
N ILE A 256 -16.30 22.92 8.33
CA ILE A 256 -15.76 22.03 9.36
C ILE A 256 -16.93 21.32 10.06
N PRO A 257 -17.08 19.99 9.92
CA PRO A 257 -18.10 19.26 10.65
C PRO A 257 -17.82 19.30 12.15
N LYS A 258 -18.89 19.33 12.94
CA LYS A 258 -18.80 19.06 14.39
C LYS A 258 -18.18 17.67 14.55
N SER A 259 -17.18 17.56 15.44
CA SER A 259 -16.57 16.29 15.79
C SER A 259 -17.66 15.33 16.25
N SER A 260 -17.63 14.08 15.78
CA SER A 260 -18.51 13.05 16.33
C SER A 260 -18.01 12.77 17.76
N PRO A 261 -18.87 12.82 18.80
CA PRO A 261 -18.46 12.41 20.12
C PRO A 261 -18.12 10.92 20.07
N THR A 262 -16.87 10.58 20.39
CA THR A 262 -16.46 9.22 20.69
C THR A 262 -17.37 8.71 21.80
N ALA A 263 -18.12 7.64 21.54
CA ALA A 263 -18.94 6.98 22.52
C ALA A 263 -18.03 6.31 23.56
N ASP A 264 -17.67 7.03 24.62
CA ASP A 264 -17.26 6.46 25.90
C ASP A 264 -17.59 7.43 27.03
N ALA A 265 -18.81 7.31 27.55
CA ALA A 265 -19.26 7.75 28.88
C ALA A 265 -20.69 7.25 29.10
N ALA A 266 -20.89 5.93 29.10
CA ALA A 266 -22.07 5.35 29.73
C ALA A 266 -21.80 5.25 31.24
N GLN A 267 -21.84 6.39 31.93
CA GLN A 267 -21.95 6.43 33.37
C GLN A 267 -23.46 6.50 33.70
N PRO A 268 -24.09 5.43 34.21
CA PRO A 268 -25.44 5.57 34.73
C PRO A 268 -25.39 6.44 35.98
N ALA A 269 -25.99 7.62 35.87
CA ALA A 269 -26.46 8.37 37.01
C ALA A 269 -27.58 7.57 37.67
N SER A 270 -27.38 7.18 38.93
CA SER A 270 -28.49 6.87 39.83
C SER A 270 -28.28 7.75 41.06
N ALA A 271 -29.15 8.74 41.18
CA ALA A 271 -29.42 9.50 42.39
C ALA A 271 -30.88 9.22 42.74
N ASP A 272 -31.10 8.41 43.77
CA ASP A 272 -31.87 8.72 44.99
C ASP A 272 -31.72 7.53 45.95
#